data_AF-A0A5C3NNI3-F1
#
_entry.id   AF-A0A5C3NNI3-F1
#
_cell.length_a   1.000
_cell.length_b   1.000
_cell.length_c   1.000
_cell.angle_alpha   90.00
_cell.angle_beta   90.00
_cell.angle_gamma   90.00
#
_symmetry.space_group_name_H-M   'P 1'
#
loop_
_entity.id
_entity.type
_entity.pdbx_description
1 polymer ?
#
loop_
_entity_poly.entity_id
_entity_poly.type
_entity_poly.pdbx_seq_one_letter_code
_entity_poly.pdbx_strand_id
1 'polypeptide(L)'
;MPPASLDYDSTSEEEEDEEYERVALAGLAFAFIGAEEAHITHAECRQPSRRYLRRAQLLPNPRRDTPWQALYESRDDRAYITTMGINVDTFHYILDHGFAR
;
A
#
# COMPACT_ATOMS: atom_id res chain seq x y z
N MET A 1 45.91 -32.60 -51.85
CA MET A 1 44.79 -31.67 -51.63
C MET A 1 44.09 -32.13 -50.35
N PRO A 2 44.31 -31.51 -49.18
CA PRO A 2 43.49 -31.76 -47.99
C PRO A 2 42.23 -30.87 -48.03
N PRO A 3 41.10 -31.29 -47.46
CA PRO A 3 39.92 -30.43 -47.37
C PRO A 3 40.11 -29.36 -46.28
N ALA A 4 39.54 -28.20 -46.56
CA ALA A 4 39.54 -27.02 -45.72
C ALA A 4 39.00 -27.33 -44.31
N SER A 5 39.70 -26.79 -43.30
CA SER A 5 39.20 -26.65 -41.94
C SER A 5 37.88 -25.89 -41.96
N LEU A 6 36.84 -26.51 -41.40
CA LEU A 6 35.58 -25.85 -41.06
C LEU A 6 35.84 -24.97 -39.84
N ASP A 7 36.17 -23.72 -40.10
CA ASP A 7 35.98 -22.63 -39.14
C ASP A 7 34.47 -22.31 -39.17
N TYR A 8 33.67 -23.05 -38.41
CA TYR A 8 32.24 -22.79 -38.27
C TYR A 8 31.89 -22.73 -36.78
N ASP A 9 31.35 -21.57 -36.38
CA ASP A 9 30.23 -21.46 -35.44
C ASP A 9 30.51 -21.62 -33.93
N SER A 10 31.62 -21.08 -33.43
CA SER A 10 31.81 -20.96 -31.96
C SER A 10 31.51 -19.55 -31.42
N THR A 11 31.42 -18.53 -32.28
CA THR A 11 31.23 -17.12 -31.85
C THR A 11 29.74 -16.75 -31.71
N SER A 12 28.84 -17.51 -32.32
CA SER A 12 27.39 -17.27 -32.35
C SER A 12 26.71 -17.76 -31.07
N GLU A 13 27.08 -18.94 -30.58
CA GLU A 13 26.52 -19.54 -29.37
C GLU A 13 26.82 -18.73 -28.10
N GLU A 14 28.04 -18.17 -27.98
CA GLU A 14 28.43 -17.31 -26.84
C GLU A 14 27.70 -15.96 -26.85
N GLU A 15 27.45 -15.38 -28.03
CA GLU A 15 26.69 -14.12 -28.17
C GLU A 15 25.20 -14.31 -27.84
N GLU A 16 24.62 -15.46 -28.23
CA GLU A 16 23.25 -15.82 -27.89
C GLU A 16 23.07 -15.98 -26.37
N ASP A 17 23.98 -16.68 -25.69
CA ASP A 17 23.94 -16.89 -24.23
C ASP A 17 24.00 -15.56 -23.45
N GLU A 18 24.83 -14.61 -23.89
CA GLU A 18 24.87 -13.26 -23.30
C GLU A 18 23.56 -12.48 -23.51
N GLU A 19 22.93 -12.61 -24.68
CA GLU A 19 21.64 -11.99 -24.95
C GLU A 19 20.54 -12.60 -24.07
N TYR A 20 20.51 -13.94 -23.94
CA TYR A 20 19.60 -14.64 -23.04
C TYR A 20 19.80 -14.22 -21.59
N GLU A 21 21.04 -14.06 -21.13
CA GLU A 21 21.35 -13.61 -19.78
C GLU A 21 20.84 -12.18 -19.54
N ARG A 22 21.07 -11.26 -20.50
CA ARG A 22 20.58 -9.87 -20.40
C ARG A 22 19.06 -9.79 -20.38
N VAL A 23 18.39 -10.57 -21.24
CA VAL A 23 16.92 -10.64 -21.29
C VAL A 23 16.36 -11.25 -20.00
N ALA A 24 17.00 -12.31 -19.47
CA ALA A 24 16.63 -12.91 -18.19
C ALA A 24 16.79 -11.93 -17.03
N LEU A 25 17.89 -11.17 -17.00
CA LEU A 25 18.15 -10.16 -15.97
C LEU A 25 17.12 -9.03 -16.02
N ALA A 26 16.80 -8.54 -17.22
CA ALA A 26 15.77 -7.54 -17.44
C ALA A 26 14.38 -8.06 -17.02
N GLY A 27 14.07 -9.32 -17.33
CA GLY A 27 12.85 -9.99 -16.90
C GLY A 27 12.73 -10.10 -15.38
N LEU A 28 13.82 -10.44 -14.69
CA LEU A 28 13.88 -10.49 -13.22
C LEU A 28 13.68 -9.11 -12.58
N ALA A 29 14.35 -8.08 -13.10
CA ALA A 29 14.18 -6.71 -12.63
C ALA A 29 12.73 -6.23 -12.81
N PHE A 30 12.12 -6.52 -13.97
CA PHE A 30 10.73 -6.18 -14.24
C PHE A 30 9.76 -6.94 -13.32
N ALA A 31 9.99 -8.23 -13.08
CA ALA A 31 9.20 -9.03 -12.16
C ALA A 31 9.32 -8.54 -10.70
N PHE A 32 10.52 -8.12 -10.28
CA PHE A 32 10.75 -7.59 -8.94
C PHE A 32 10.01 -6.26 -8.72
N ILE A 33 10.10 -5.34 -9.69
CA ILE A 33 9.37 -4.06 -9.68
C ILE A 33 7.85 -4.31 -9.68
N GLY A 34 7.37 -5.24 -10.52
CA GLY A 34 5.96 -5.59 -10.59
C GLY A 34 5.43 -6.28 -9.32
N ALA A 35 6.26 -7.07 -8.63
CA ALA A 35 5.87 -7.77 -7.41
C ALA A 35 5.65 -6.81 -6.22
N GLU A 36 6.43 -5.73 -6.12
CA GLU A 36 6.26 -4.71 -5.08
C GLU A 36 4.90 -4.00 -5.23
N GLU A 37 4.54 -3.60 -6.45
CA GLU A 37 3.29 -2.93 -6.80
C GLU A 37 2.06 -3.85 -6.61
N ALA A 38 2.23 -5.15 -6.89
CA ALA A 38 1.17 -6.14 -6.81
C ALA A 38 0.68 -6.35 -5.36
N HIS A 39 1.55 -6.24 -4.36
CA HIS A 39 1.17 -6.43 -2.97
C HIS A 39 0.16 -5.38 -2.47
N ILE A 40 0.37 -4.11 -2.84
CA ILE A 40 -0.52 -3.00 -2.49
C ILE A 40 -1.85 -3.16 -3.25
N THR A 41 -1.77 -3.38 -4.56
CA THR A 41 -2.93 -3.54 -5.45
C THR A 41 -3.80 -4.75 -5.06
N HIS A 42 -3.19 -5.89 -4.72
CA HIS A 42 -3.95 -7.05 -4.25
C HIS A 42 -4.56 -6.84 -2.86
N ALA A 43 -3.92 -6.06 -1.99
CA ALA A 43 -4.52 -5.68 -0.72
C ALA A 43 -5.75 -4.79 -0.95
N GLU A 44 -5.67 -3.84 -1.88
CA GLU A 44 -6.75 -2.95 -2.30
C GLU A 44 -7.91 -3.69 -2.98
N CYS A 45 -7.63 -4.60 -3.90
CA CYS A 45 -8.67 -5.45 -4.51
C CYS A 45 -9.40 -6.35 -3.49
N ARG A 46 -8.79 -6.66 -2.34
CA ARG A 46 -9.41 -7.39 -1.22
C ARG A 46 -10.10 -6.49 -0.19
N GLN A 47 -10.09 -5.17 -0.36
CA GLN A 47 -10.75 -4.19 0.51
C GLN A 47 -12.28 -4.09 0.38
N PRO A 48 -12.97 -4.41 -0.74
CA PRO A 48 -14.40 -4.06 -0.89
C PRO A 48 -15.33 -4.72 0.15
N SER A 49 -14.93 -5.86 0.72
CA SER A 49 -15.76 -6.60 1.68
C SER A 49 -15.48 -6.27 3.15
N ARG A 50 -14.47 -5.45 3.47
CA ARG A 50 -14.05 -5.21 4.86
C ARG A 50 -14.51 -3.85 5.35
N ARG A 51 -15.37 -3.85 6.38
CA ARG A 51 -15.89 -2.64 7.03
C ARG A 51 -15.02 -2.15 8.20
N TYR A 52 -13.81 -2.68 8.35
CA TYR A 52 -12.90 -2.35 9.45
C TYR A 52 -11.51 -2.00 8.93
N LEU A 53 -10.83 -1.10 9.63
CA LEU A 53 -9.46 -0.67 9.32
C LEU A 53 -8.43 -1.72 9.78
N ARG A 54 -7.35 -1.87 9.01
CA ARG A 54 -6.16 -2.64 9.40
C ARG A 54 -5.05 -1.73 9.89
N ARG A 55 -4.04 -2.31 10.55
CA ARG A 55 -2.89 -1.58 11.12
C ARG A 55 -2.22 -0.61 10.14
N ALA A 56 -2.04 -0.98 8.88
CA ALA A 56 -1.44 -0.12 7.85
C ALA A 56 -2.33 1.07 7.43
N GLN A 57 -3.64 1.00 7.72
CA GLN A 57 -4.62 2.05 7.45
C GLN A 57 -4.89 2.93 8.68
N LEU A 58 -4.32 2.59 9.84
CA LEU A 58 -4.38 3.41 11.03
C LEU A 58 -3.33 4.52 10.94
N LEU A 59 -3.58 5.62 11.65
CA LEU A 59 -2.59 6.68 11.81
C LEU A 59 -1.29 6.11 12.41
N PRO A 60 -0.11 6.59 11.97
CA PRO A 60 1.18 6.14 12.50
C PRO A 60 1.27 6.23 14.03
N ASN A 61 0.65 7.27 14.61
CA ASN A 61 0.45 7.41 16.04
C ASN A 61 -1.04 7.57 16.35
N PRO A 62 -1.76 6.50 16.71
CA PRO A 62 -3.21 6.56 16.93
C PRO A 62 -3.61 7.29 18.23
N ARG A 63 -2.65 7.79 19.02
CA ARG A 63 -2.92 8.48 20.29
C ARG A 63 -2.83 10.01 20.20
N ARG A 64 -2.30 10.54 19.10
CA ARG A 64 -2.05 11.98 18.90
C ARG A 64 -2.47 12.37 17.49
N ASP A 65 -2.81 13.64 17.33
CA ASP A 65 -3.17 14.25 16.04
C ASP A 65 -4.28 13.48 15.31
N THR A 66 -5.18 12.88 16.09
CA THR A 66 -6.29 12.10 15.53
C THR A 66 -7.41 13.02 15.07
N PRO A 67 -8.17 12.64 14.02
CA PRO A 67 -9.39 13.34 13.63
C PRO A 67 -10.37 13.52 14.80
N TRP A 68 -10.39 12.57 15.73
CA TRP A 68 -11.21 12.67 16.94
C TRP A 68 -10.74 13.76 17.90
N GLN A 69 -9.43 13.95 18.08
CA GLN A 69 -8.87 15.05 18.87
C GLN A 69 -9.18 16.40 18.23
N ALA A 70 -8.95 16.52 16.92
CA ALA A 70 -9.28 17.75 16.19
C ALA A 70 -10.79 18.09 16.28
N LEU A 71 -11.66 17.07 16.16
CA LEU A 71 -13.09 17.23 16.37
C LEU A 71 -13.40 17.67 17.81
N TYR A 72 -12.84 17.01 18.81
CA TYR A 72 -13.08 17.31 20.21
C TYR A 72 -12.60 18.71 20.64
N GLU A 73 -11.47 19.15 20.08
CA GLU A 73 -10.87 20.45 20.33
C GLU A 73 -11.61 21.58 19.62
N SER A 74 -12.20 21.33 18.43
CA SER A 74 -12.88 22.37 17.66
C SER A 74 -14.11 22.94 18.37
N ARG A 75 -14.80 22.11 19.17
CA ARG A 75 -16.08 22.45 19.83
C ARG A 75 -17.09 23.08 18.86
N ASP A 76 -17.07 22.62 17.61
CA ASP A 76 -17.97 23.08 16.55
C ASP A 76 -19.19 22.16 16.44
N ASP A 77 -20.37 22.71 16.72
CA ASP A 77 -21.65 22.00 16.59
C ASP A 77 -21.84 21.38 15.20
N ARG A 78 -21.41 22.07 14.14
CA ARG A 78 -21.56 21.53 12.78
C ARG A 78 -20.71 20.28 12.59
N ALA A 79 -19.48 20.28 13.09
CA ALA A 79 -18.58 19.15 12.99
C ALA A 79 -19.07 17.95 13.82
N TYR A 80 -19.58 18.21 15.04
CA TYR A 80 -20.17 17.19 15.90
C TYR A 80 -21.45 16.60 15.27
N ILE A 81 -22.38 17.42 14.82
CA ILE A 81 -23.62 16.96 14.18
C ILE A 81 -23.30 16.13 12.92
N THR A 82 -22.35 16.58 12.10
CA THR A 82 -21.97 15.87 10.87
C THR A 82 -21.36 14.49 11.16
N THR A 83 -20.57 14.39 12.23
CA THR A 83 -19.79 13.17 12.53
C THR A 83 -20.57 12.16 13.38
N MET A 84 -21.32 12.63 14.38
CA MET A 84 -21.99 11.78 15.38
C MET A 84 -23.51 12.04 15.51
N GLY A 85 -24.05 13.05 14.81
CA GLY A 85 -25.49 13.34 14.80
C GLY A 85 -26.01 14.08 16.03
N ILE A 86 -25.13 14.56 16.91
CA ILE A 86 -25.47 15.32 18.11
C ILE A 86 -24.61 16.57 18.19
N ASN A 87 -25.08 17.61 18.90
CA ASN A 87 -24.32 18.84 19.11
C ASN A 87 -23.32 18.71 20.29
N VAL A 88 -22.49 19.73 20.49
CA VAL A 88 -21.43 19.72 21.52
C VAL A 88 -22.03 19.57 22.91
N ASP A 89 -23.09 20.32 23.23
CA ASP A 89 -23.74 20.28 24.54
C ASP A 89 -24.31 18.90 24.86
N THR A 90 -24.98 18.26 23.90
CA THR A 90 -25.53 16.91 24.06
C THR A 90 -24.42 15.89 24.27
N PHE A 91 -23.31 16.02 23.54
CA PHE A 91 -22.16 15.15 23.72
C PHE A 91 -21.59 15.25 25.14
N HIS A 92 -21.37 16.47 25.65
CA HIS A 92 -20.86 16.68 27.00
C HIS A 92 -21.85 16.23 28.07
N TYR A 93 -23.15 16.48 27.86
CA TYR A 93 -24.19 15.97 28.75
C TYR A 93 -24.11 14.44 28.90
N ILE A 94 -24.01 13.71 27.78
CA ILE A 94 -23.85 12.24 27.78
C ILE A 94 -22.56 11.84 28.48
N LEU A 95 -21.45 12.52 28.19
CA LEU A 95 -20.15 12.23 28.78
C LEU A 95 -20.20 12.36 30.32
N ASP A 96 -20.74 13.48 30.81
CA ASP A 96 -20.76 13.85 32.22
C ASP A 96 -21.77 13.05 33.04
N HIS A 97 -22.87 12.60 32.43
CA HIS A 97 -23.93 11.87 33.15
C HIS A 97 -23.93 10.35 32.89
N GLY A 98 -23.30 9.91 31.80
CA GLY A 98 -23.22 8.50 31.42
C GLY A 98 -21.89 7.84 31.74
N PHE A 99 -20.80 8.61 31.81
CA PHE A 99 -19.44 8.07 31.88
C PHE A 99 -18.52 8.75 32.89
N ALA A 100 -18.87 9.94 33.39
CA ALA A 100 -18.14 10.53 34.52
C ALA A 100 -18.52 9.79 35.82
N ARG A 101 -17.51 9.44 36.60
CA ARG A 101 -17.61 8.75 37.88
C ARG A 101 -17.15 9.66 39.01
#